data_AF-A0A223PH06-F1
#
_entry.id   AF-A0A223PH06-F1
#
_cell.length_a   1.000
_cell.length_b   1.000
_cell.length_c   1.000
_cell.angle_alpha   90.00
_cell.angle_beta   90.00
_cell.angle_gamma   90.00
#
_symmetry.space_group_name_H-M   'P 1'
#
loop_
_entity.id
_entity.type
_entity.pdbx_description
1 polymer ?
#
loop_
_entity_poly.entity_id
_entity_poly.type
_entity_poly.pdbx_seq_one_letter_code
_entity_poly.pdbx_strand_id
1 'polypeptide(L)'
;MDWDSNVVTALATGLLAFIGVAQIGILVAQRRQSQLELIEQYRRRWYETRKDWGAIIFLGRDDGDYYQVVDAGTIKKFVVERDDASPYGPTIWALDAARAVFTSLSDIGTRILQGQLHIRDVYPIFGTELLRHSYPLRALLDNGYVEQRASAAHLKVRTEIQDWLVYHDGIRRRCLILIDLLWAEAARLEDLPPLDLQHAADAKARTGKQNKRRLWVECVRLNGIRGLYLASRLARSLRHAEYRRLGSRIGIDKERLQSLDEEWTKRLLNRLLK
;
A
#
# COMPACT_ATOMS: atom_id res chain seq x y z
N MET A 1 -40.34 -47.59 -24.39
CA MET A 1 -40.00 -46.25 -24.92
C MET A 1 -38.50 -46.19 -24.88
N ASP A 2 -37.86 -46.72 -25.93
CA ASP A 2 -36.41 -46.80 -26.01
C ASP A 2 -35.88 -45.42 -26.33
N TRP A 3 -35.26 -44.80 -25.34
CA TRP A 3 -34.54 -43.56 -25.55
C TRP A 3 -33.34 -43.86 -26.45
N ASP A 4 -33.26 -43.18 -27.59
CA ASP A 4 -32.10 -43.24 -28.48
C ASP A 4 -30.82 -43.00 -27.66
N SER A 5 -29.83 -43.89 -27.80
CA SER A 5 -28.54 -43.81 -27.10
C SER A 5 -27.86 -42.43 -27.28
N ASN A 6 -28.10 -41.80 -28.43
CA ASN A 6 -27.64 -40.46 -28.74
C ASN A 6 -28.28 -39.37 -27.85
N VAL A 7 -29.57 -39.49 -27.53
CA VAL A 7 -30.29 -38.56 -26.65
C VAL A 7 -29.79 -38.69 -25.22
N VAL A 8 -29.56 -39.92 -24.75
CA VAL A 8 -29.01 -40.18 -23.40
C VAL A 8 -27.58 -39.63 -23.29
N THR A 9 -26.75 -39.84 -24.30
CA THR A 9 -25.36 -39.35 -24.33
C THR A 9 -25.30 -37.82 -24.38
N ALA A 10 -26.16 -37.19 -25.18
CA ALA A 10 -26.26 -35.72 -25.26
C ALA A 10 -26.70 -35.10 -23.92
N LEU A 11 -27.72 -35.70 -23.26
CA LEU A 11 -28.17 -35.26 -21.94
C LEU A 11 -27.07 -35.44 -20.87
N ALA A 12 -26.37 -36.57 -20.87
CA ALA A 12 -25.26 -36.82 -19.94
C ALA A 12 -24.12 -35.80 -20.15
N THR A 13 -23.79 -35.48 -21.39
CA THR A 13 -22.75 -34.48 -21.73
C THR A 13 -23.16 -33.08 -21.31
N GLY A 14 -24.42 -32.70 -21.54
CA GLY A 14 -24.99 -31.43 -21.09
C GLY A 14 -24.95 -31.29 -19.57
N LEU A 15 -25.29 -32.36 -18.84
CA LEU A 15 -25.24 -32.39 -17.38
C LEU A 15 -23.80 -32.27 -16.86
N LEU A 16 -22.84 -32.96 -17.47
CA LEU A 16 -21.42 -32.86 -17.11
C LEU A 16 -20.87 -31.44 -17.34
N ALA A 17 -21.21 -30.81 -18.46
CA ALA A 17 -20.82 -29.43 -18.74
C ALA A 17 -21.41 -28.46 -17.69
N PHE A 18 -22.68 -28.66 -17.32
CA PHE A 18 -23.33 -27.87 -16.27
C PHE A 18 -22.65 -28.04 -14.91
N ILE A 19 -22.34 -29.27 -14.50
CA ILE A 19 -21.61 -29.56 -13.26
C ILE A 19 -20.23 -28.90 -13.28
N GLY A 20 -19.52 -28.95 -14.41
CA GLY A 20 -18.22 -28.29 -14.58
C GLY A 20 -18.30 -26.78 -14.38
N VAL A 21 -19.30 -26.12 -14.97
CA VAL A 21 -19.54 -24.67 -14.78
C VAL A 21 -19.89 -24.36 -13.32
N ALA A 22 -20.73 -25.17 -12.68
CA ALA A 22 -21.08 -25.01 -11.27
C ALA A 22 -19.84 -25.15 -10.36
N GLN A 23 -18.97 -26.11 -10.62
CA GLN A 23 -17.72 -26.29 -9.88
C GLN A 23 -16.79 -25.07 -10.02
N ILE A 24 -16.66 -24.51 -11.22
CA ILE A 24 -15.91 -23.26 -11.42
C ILE A 24 -16.51 -22.12 -10.59
N GLY A 25 -17.84 -22.00 -10.57
CA GLY A 25 -18.54 -21.01 -9.75
C GLY A 25 -18.26 -21.17 -8.25
N ILE A 26 -18.31 -22.41 -7.74
CA ILE A 26 -18.00 -22.73 -6.33
C ILE A 26 -16.55 -22.36 -6.01
N LEU A 27 -15.59 -22.69 -6.87
CA LEU A 27 -14.18 -22.35 -6.67
C LEU A 27 -13.94 -20.82 -6.64
N VAL A 28 -14.63 -20.07 -7.49
CA VAL A 28 -14.57 -18.60 -7.48
C VAL A 28 -15.15 -18.04 -6.19
N ALA A 29 -16.27 -18.57 -5.72
CA ALA A 29 -16.91 -18.16 -4.46
C ALA A 29 -16.01 -18.47 -3.26
N GLN A 30 -15.47 -19.69 -3.17
CA GLN A 30 -14.54 -20.10 -2.11
C GLN A 30 -13.28 -19.22 -2.09
N ARG A 31 -12.73 -18.91 -3.27
CA ARG A 31 -11.59 -17.98 -3.37
C ARG A 31 -11.94 -16.59 -2.83
N ARG A 32 -13.12 -16.06 -3.17
CA ARG A 32 -13.54 -14.75 -2.66
C ARG A 32 -13.73 -14.77 -1.15
N GLN A 33 -14.31 -15.83 -0.59
CA GLN A 33 -14.47 -15.97 0.85
C GLN A 33 -13.12 -16.00 1.58
N SER A 34 -12.18 -16.83 1.11
CA SER A 34 -10.82 -16.88 1.68
C SER A 34 -10.09 -15.53 1.59
N GLN A 35 -10.29 -14.77 0.51
CA GLN A 35 -9.77 -13.40 0.41
C GLN A 35 -10.34 -12.47 1.48
N LEU A 36 -11.65 -12.52 1.72
CA LEU A 36 -12.32 -11.68 2.72
C LEU A 36 -11.85 -12.01 4.14
N GLU A 37 -11.72 -13.30 4.45
CA GLU A 37 -11.15 -13.75 5.73
C GLU A 37 -9.73 -13.23 5.94
N LEU A 38 -8.89 -13.32 4.90
CA LEU A 38 -7.52 -12.82 4.95
C LEU A 38 -7.47 -11.28 5.13
N ILE A 39 -8.34 -10.54 4.46
CA ILE A 39 -8.46 -9.07 4.62
C ILE A 39 -8.84 -8.72 6.06
N GLU A 40 -9.80 -9.43 6.65
CA GLU A 40 -10.23 -9.19 8.02
C GLU A 40 -9.12 -9.52 9.03
N GLN A 41 -8.34 -10.58 8.80
CA GLN A 41 -7.14 -10.87 9.59
C GLN A 41 -6.12 -9.73 9.51
N TYR A 42 -5.84 -9.20 8.32
CA TYR A 42 -4.93 -8.06 8.17
C TYR A 42 -5.45 -6.79 8.82
N ARG A 43 -6.76 -6.53 8.76
CA ARG A 43 -7.39 -5.39 9.44
C ARG A 43 -7.19 -5.46 10.95
N ARG A 44 -7.44 -6.62 11.56
CA ARG A 44 -7.24 -6.84 13.01
C ARG A 44 -5.78 -6.67 13.40
N ARG A 45 -4.88 -7.31 12.65
CA ARG A 45 -3.43 -7.19 12.88
C ARG A 45 -2.95 -5.74 12.77
N TRP A 46 -3.45 -5.00 11.78
CA TRP A 46 -3.10 -3.59 11.61
C TRP A 46 -3.52 -2.76 12.83
N TYR A 47 -4.73 -2.98 13.34
CA TYR A 47 -5.24 -2.33 14.54
C TYR A 47 -4.39 -2.66 15.78
N GLU A 48 -3.98 -3.93 15.95
CA GLU A 48 -3.12 -4.36 17.05
C GLU A 48 -1.72 -3.71 16.98
N THR A 49 -1.18 -3.51 15.77
CA THR A 49 0.12 -2.86 15.54
C THR A 49 0.08 -1.32 15.61
N ARG A 50 -1.00 -0.71 16.09
CA ARG A 50 -1.18 0.75 16.05
C ARG A 50 -0.10 1.52 16.80
N LYS A 51 0.36 1.00 17.94
CA LYS A 51 1.44 1.61 18.73
C LYS A 51 2.77 1.54 17.98
N ASP A 52 3.07 0.39 17.38
CA ASP A 52 4.28 0.17 16.57
C ASP A 52 4.28 1.06 15.32
N TRP A 53 3.13 1.18 14.67
CA TRP A 53 2.92 2.14 13.59
C TRP A 53 3.24 3.57 14.03
N GLY A 54 2.80 3.94 15.24
CA GLY A 54 3.14 5.20 15.84
C GLY A 54 4.66 5.42 15.99
N ALA A 55 5.37 4.44 16.54
CA ALA A 55 6.82 4.47 16.67
C ALA A 55 7.52 4.69 15.31
N ILE A 56 7.07 3.99 14.27
CA ILE A 56 7.64 4.11 12.92
C ILE A 56 7.40 5.50 12.32
N ILE A 57 6.22 6.08 12.51
CA ILE A 57 5.97 7.45 12.04
C ILE A 57 6.77 8.47 12.83
N PHE A 58 6.99 8.25 14.13
CA PHE A 58 7.81 9.13 14.94
C PHE A 58 9.26 9.14 14.43
N LEU A 59 9.84 7.96 14.21
CA LEU A 59 11.22 7.81 13.75
C LEU A 59 11.43 8.29 12.31
N GLY A 60 10.42 8.15 11.45
CA GLY A 60 10.47 8.64 10.07
C GLY A 60 10.27 10.15 9.94
N ARG A 61 9.73 10.84 10.95
CA ARG A 61 9.55 12.29 10.99
C ARG A 61 10.75 12.99 11.62
N ASP A 62 10.90 14.29 11.35
CA ASP A 62 11.91 15.11 11.99
C ASP A 62 11.44 15.61 13.36
N ASP A 63 12.38 16.12 14.16
CA ASP A 63 12.07 16.63 15.50
C ASP A 63 11.12 17.83 15.44
N GLY A 64 10.05 17.79 16.24
CA GLY A 64 9.05 18.86 16.30
C GLY A 64 8.01 18.85 15.17
N ASP A 65 8.07 17.88 14.25
CA ASP A 65 7.04 17.70 13.23
C ASP A 65 5.66 17.43 13.84
N TYR A 66 4.63 17.90 13.13
CA TYR A 66 3.25 17.62 13.49
C TYR A 66 2.93 16.11 13.40
N TYR A 67 2.35 15.58 14.47
CA TYR A 67 2.13 14.15 14.67
C TYR A 67 0.66 13.84 15.02
N GLN A 68 0.08 12.82 14.39
CA GLN A 68 -1.38 12.54 14.47
C GLN A 68 -1.73 11.07 14.75
N VAL A 69 -0.76 10.17 14.90
CA VAL A 69 -1.03 8.71 14.89
C VAL A 69 -1.38 8.18 16.28
N VAL A 70 -0.70 8.67 17.31
CA VAL A 70 -0.85 8.32 18.73
C VAL A 70 -0.92 9.60 19.56
N ASP A 71 -1.39 9.47 20.81
CA ASP A 71 -1.57 10.58 21.74
C ASP A 71 -0.22 11.19 22.19
N ALA A 72 -0.28 12.42 22.70
CA ALA A 72 0.89 13.16 23.16
C ALA A 72 1.66 12.46 24.30
N GLY A 73 0.97 11.68 25.15
CA GLY A 73 1.62 10.91 26.21
C GLY A 73 2.49 9.79 25.64
N THR A 74 2.02 9.11 24.59
CA THR A 74 2.80 8.09 23.88
C THR A 74 3.99 8.70 23.13
N ILE A 75 3.84 9.87 22.51
CA ILE A 75 4.98 10.57 21.86
C ILE A 75 6.06 10.91 22.89
N LYS A 76 5.69 11.43 24.07
CA LYS A 76 6.64 11.71 25.15
C LYS A 76 7.42 10.46 25.56
N LYS A 77 6.78 9.29 25.59
CA LYS A 77 7.47 8.02 25.85
C LYS A 77 8.50 7.71 24.78
N PHE A 78 8.17 7.86 23.49
CA PHE A 78 9.14 7.65 22.41
C PHE A 78 10.32 8.62 22.46
N VAL A 79 10.09 9.88 22.87
CA VAL A 79 11.17 10.85 23.08
C VAL A 79 12.11 10.37 24.19
N VAL A 80 11.58 9.96 25.34
CA VAL A 80 12.38 9.41 26.45
C VAL A 80 13.15 8.15 26.01
N GLU A 81 12.46 7.18 25.38
CA GLU A 81 13.08 5.92 24.93
C GLU A 81 14.15 6.13 23.84
N ARG A 82 14.03 7.18 23.03
CA ARG A 82 15.04 7.59 22.06
C ARG A 82 16.24 8.23 22.75
N ASP A 83 16.00 9.12 23.71
CA ASP A 83 17.06 9.85 24.41
C ASP A 83 17.87 8.91 25.33
N ASP A 84 17.22 7.87 25.86
CA ASP A 84 17.85 6.80 26.66
C ASP A 84 18.57 5.73 25.81
N ALA A 85 18.54 5.83 24.47
CA ALA A 85 19.09 4.80 23.59
C ALA A 85 20.63 4.67 23.73
N SER A 86 21.09 3.57 24.30
CA SER A 86 22.50 3.28 24.55
C SER A 86 23.34 3.34 23.26
N PRO A 87 24.50 4.04 23.24
CA PRO A 87 25.40 4.04 22.07
C PRO A 87 26.02 2.68 21.76
N TYR A 88 25.91 1.71 22.66
CA TYR A 88 26.57 0.41 22.56
C TYR A 88 25.61 -0.77 22.34
N GLY A 89 24.30 -0.52 22.27
CA GLY A 89 23.29 -1.58 22.16
C GLY A 89 22.18 -1.20 21.18
N PRO A 90 21.49 -2.21 20.61
CA PRO A 90 20.40 -1.99 19.67
C PRO A 90 19.17 -1.39 20.37
N THR A 91 18.46 -0.52 19.66
CA THR A 91 17.21 0.09 20.14
C THR A 91 16.05 -0.87 19.93
N ILE A 92 15.88 -1.81 20.87
CA ILE A 92 14.95 -2.96 20.73
C ILE A 92 13.52 -2.54 20.39
N TRP A 93 12.96 -1.55 21.09
CA TRP A 93 11.58 -1.10 20.85
C TRP A 93 11.37 -0.60 19.41
N ALA A 94 12.37 0.09 18.85
CA ALA A 94 12.33 0.63 17.49
C ALA A 94 12.44 -0.48 16.44
N LEU A 95 13.32 -1.46 16.68
CA LEU A 95 13.50 -2.61 15.80
C LEU A 95 12.28 -3.56 15.83
N ASP A 96 11.68 -3.77 16.99
CA ASP A 96 10.46 -4.59 17.12
C ASP A 96 9.28 -3.91 16.41
N ALA A 97 9.12 -2.60 16.57
CA ALA A 97 8.14 -1.82 15.81
C ALA A 97 8.37 -1.93 14.30
N ALA A 98 9.63 -1.82 13.85
CA ALA A 98 9.99 -1.93 12.45
C ALA A 98 9.66 -3.33 11.90
N ARG A 99 9.99 -4.38 12.66
CA ARG A 99 9.68 -5.75 12.31
C ARG A 99 8.17 -5.96 12.22
N ALA A 100 7.39 -5.49 13.19
CA ALA A 100 5.94 -5.64 13.21
C ALA A 100 5.29 -4.98 11.99
N VAL A 101 5.58 -3.69 11.77
CA VAL A 101 4.96 -2.88 10.72
C VAL A 101 5.45 -3.29 9.34
N PHE A 102 6.76 -3.28 9.07
CA PHE A 102 7.26 -3.51 7.72
C PHE A 102 7.07 -4.97 7.27
N THR A 103 7.13 -5.94 8.18
CA THR A 103 6.81 -7.34 7.82
C THR A 103 5.33 -7.48 7.47
N SER A 104 4.43 -6.82 8.21
CA SER A 104 3.00 -6.83 7.89
C SER A 104 2.71 -6.19 6.52
N LEU A 105 3.27 -5.01 6.26
CA LEU A 105 3.14 -4.32 4.97
C LEU A 105 3.76 -5.14 3.83
N SER A 106 4.93 -5.74 4.05
CA SER A 106 5.58 -6.60 3.06
C SER A 106 4.77 -7.87 2.77
N ASP A 107 4.15 -8.50 3.77
CA ASP A 107 3.31 -9.68 3.57
C ASP A 107 2.07 -9.32 2.73
N ILE A 108 1.36 -8.25 3.07
CA ILE A 108 0.25 -7.73 2.27
C ILE A 108 0.70 -7.42 0.83
N GLY A 109 1.85 -6.75 0.69
CA GLY A 109 2.48 -6.47 -0.60
C GLY A 109 2.75 -7.76 -1.40
N THR A 110 3.28 -8.81 -0.75
CA THR A 110 3.49 -10.12 -1.37
C THR A 110 2.19 -10.74 -1.84
N ARG A 111 1.13 -10.73 -1.02
CA ARG A 111 -0.17 -11.30 -1.42
C ARG A 111 -0.77 -10.59 -2.64
N ILE A 112 -0.60 -9.27 -2.73
CA ILE A 112 -1.00 -8.51 -3.93
C ILE A 112 -0.12 -8.90 -5.13
N LEU A 113 1.19 -8.95 -4.95
CA LEU A 113 2.16 -9.31 -6.00
C LEU A 113 2.06 -10.77 -6.45
N GLN A 114 1.40 -11.64 -5.70
CA GLN A 114 1.06 -13.02 -6.08
C GLN A 114 -0.37 -13.14 -6.65
N GLY A 115 -1.14 -12.05 -6.68
CA GLY A 115 -2.52 -12.03 -7.17
C GLY A 115 -3.52 -12.73 -6.23
N GLN A 116 -3.13 -12.93 -4.98
CA GLN A 116 -3.97 -13.49 -3.92
C GLN A 116 -4.89 -12.40 -3.34
N LEU A 117 -4.43 -11.15 -3.26
CA LEU A 117 -5.23 -9.99 -2.88
C LEU A 117 -5.29 -8.95 -3.99
N HIS A 118 -6.37 -8.17 -3.99
CA HIS A 118 -6.51 -7.00 -4.87
C HIS A 118 -6.26 -5.72 -4.08
N ILE A 119 -5.58 -4.75 -4.69
CA ILE A 119 -5.30 -3.45 -4.06
C ILE A 119 -6.58 -2.73 -3.59
N ARG A 120 -7.67 -2.82 -4.36
CA ARG A 120 -8.99 -2.25 -4.01
C ARG A 120 -9.58 -2.80 -2.72
N ASP A 121 -9.28 -4.05 -2.39
CA ASP A 121 -9.80 -4.70 -1.18
C ASP A 121 -8.85 -4.45 0.02
N VAL A 122 -7.57 -4.17 -0.24
CA VAL A 122 -6.56 -3.85 0.77
C VAL A 122 -6.59 -2.37 1.17
N TYR A 123 -6.85 -1.47 0.23
CA TYR A 123 -6.86 -0.03 0.47
C TYR A 123 -7.71 0.39 1.68
N PRO A 124 -8.93 -0.15 1.89
CA PRO A 124 -9.75 0.17 3.07
C PRO A 124 -9.16 -0.25 4.42
N ILE A 125 -8.16 -1.13 4.46
CA ILE A 125 -7.47 -1.50 5.72
C ILE A 125 -6.72 -0.29 6.28
N PHE A 126 -6.07 0.47 5.39
CA PHE A 126 -5.20 1.58 5.75
C PHE A 126 -5.86 2.96 5.57
N GLY A 127 -6.73 3.05 4.56
CA GLY A 127 -7.33 4.30 4.11
C GLY A 127 -6.29 5.36 3.71
N THR A 128 -6.69 6.62 3.81
CA THR A 128 -5.81 7.76 3.52
C THR A 128 -4.74 7.96 4.59
N GLU A 129 -4.87 7.36 5.78
CA GLU A 129 -3.98 7.62 6.90
C GLU A 129 -2.53 7.18 6.60
N LEU A 130 -2.34 5.96 6.09
CA LEU A 130 -1.01 5.48 5.69
C LEU A 130 -0.39 6.40 4.62
N LEU A 131 -1.22 6.90 3.69
CA LEU A 131 -0.75 7.78 2.62
C LEU A 131 -0.31 9.15 3.13
N ARG A 132 -1.03 9.72 4.09
CA ARG A 132 -0.63 10.96 4.80
C ARG A 132 0.71 10.80 5.52
N HIS A 133 1.06 9.59 5.90
CA HIS A 133 2.36 9.25 6.49
C HIS A 133 3.30 8.51 5.52
N SER A 134 3.06 8.60 4.21
CA SER A 134 3.94 7.97 3.22
C SER A 134 5.31 8.66 3.12
N TYR A 135 5.41 9.94 3.45
CA TYR A 135 6.69 10.66 3.54
C TYR A 135 7.61 10.09 4.63
N PRO A 136 7.21 10.03 5.93
CA PRO A 136 8.06 9.47 6.97
C PRO A 136 8.36 7.97 6.74
N LEU A 137 7.42 7.22 6.16
CA LEU A 137 7.70 5.86 5.72
C LEU A 137 8.83 5.80 4.68
N ARG A 138 8.78 6.66 3.66
CA ARG A 138 9.82 6.73 2.63
C ARG A 138 11.16 7.19 3.19
N ALA A 139 11.17 8.09 4.17
CA ALA A 139 12.41 8.49 4.83
C ALA A 139 13.13 7.30 5.48
N LEU A 140 12.38 6.29 5.98
CA LEU A 140 12.95 5.05 6.50
C LEU A 140 13.29 4.02 5.40
N LEU A 141 12.52 3.99 4.30
CA LEU A 141 12.66 2.97 3.25
C LEU A 141 13.62 3.35 2.10
N ASP A 142 13.83 4.64 1.85
CA ASP A 142 14.66 5.18 0.78
C ASP A 142 15.84 5.97 1.41
N ASN A 143 17.03 5.36 1.49
CA ASN A 143 18.24 5.92 2.13
C ASN A 143 18.75 7.26 1.54
N GLY A 144 18.12 7.80 0.50
CA GLY A 144 18.50 9.06 -0.16
C GLY A 144 17.36 10.09 -0.21
N TYR A 145 16.30 9.93 0.58
CA TYR A 145 15.08 10.74 0.40
C TYR A 145 15.17 12.15 1.02
N VAL A 146 16.03 12.44 2.00
CA VAL A 146 16.00 13.76 2.70
C VAL A 146 17.34 14.21 3.30
N GLU A 147 17.56 15.53 3.30
CA GLU A 147 18.46 16.27 4.21
C GLU A 147 17.94 16.22 5.66
N GLN A 148 18.83 15.93 6.60
CA GLN A 148 18.48 15.58 7.97
C GLN A 148 18.34 16.83 8.85
N ARG A 149 17.14 17.08 9.40
CA ARG A 149 16.90 18.10 10.43
C ARG A 149 16.68 17.54 11.84
N ALA A 150 16.77 16.22 11.99
CA ALA A 150 16.57 15.55 13.27
C ALA A 150 17.83 15.59 14.14
N SER A 151 17.64 15.50 15.46
CA SER A 151 18.72 15.41 16.45
C SER A 151 19.56 14.15 16.25
N ALA A 152 20.80 14.17 16.76
CA ALA A 152 21.71 13.04 16.66
C ALA A 152 21.14 11.74 17.26
N ALA A 153 20.41 11.85 18.39
CA ALA A 153 19.74 10.71 19.02
C ALA A 153 18.67 10.11 18.10
N HIS A 154 17.86 10.96 17.47
CA HIS A 154 16.83 10.53 16.53
C HIS A 154 17.40 9.89 15.27
N LEU A 155 18.44 10.49 14.71
CA LEU A 155 19.14 9.97 13.53
C LEU A 155 19.80 8.63 13.79
N LYS A 156 20.32 8.42 15.01
CA LYS A 156 20.91 7.14 15.39
C LYS A 156 19.87 6.02 15.35
N VAL A 157 18.75 6.17 16.05
CA VAL A 157 17.67 5.15 16.06
C VAL A 157 17.08 4.96 14.66
N ARG A 158 16.93 6.05 13.90
CA ARG A 158 16.48 6.01 12.50
C ARG A 158 17.44 5.19 11.63
N THR A 159 18.75 5.41 11.76
CA THR A 159 19.78 4.68 11.02
C THR A 159 19.74 3.19 11.34
N GLU A 160 19.54 2.81 12.60
CA GLU A 160 19.40 1.38 12.99
C GLU A 160 18.24 0.69 12.24
N ILE A 161 17.09 1.36 12.11
CA ILE A 161 15.95 0.85 11.33
C ILE A 161 16.29 0.79 9.84
N GLN A 162 16.93 1.83 9.30
CA GLN A 162 17.33 1.88 7.90
C GLN A 162 18.31 0.75 7.56
N ASP A 163 19.30 0.51 8.41
CA ASP A 163 20.26 -0.60 8.28
C ASP A 163 19.54 -1.95 8.32
N TRP A 164 18.61 -2.13 9.25
CA TRP A 164 17.78 -3.33 9.28
C TRP A 164 17.01 -3.52 7.96
N LEU A 165 16.43 -2.47 7.39
CA LEU A 165 15.73 -2.49 6.09
C LEU A 165 16.69 -2.70 4.90
N VAL A 166 17.96 -2.29 5.02
CA VAL A 166 19.00 -2.60 4.04
C VAL A 166 19.28 -4.10 4.02
N TYR A 167 19.47 -4.70 5.20
CA TYR A 167 19.67 -6.15 5.33
C TYR A 167 18.44 -6.95 4.87
N HIS A 168 17.24 -6.38 5.02
CA HIS A 168 15.99 -7.00 4.60
C HIS A 168 15.41 -6.34 3.33
N ASP A 169 16.23 -6.16 2.30
CA ASP A 169 15.86 -5.47 1.05
C ASP A 169 14.57 -6.02 0.39
N GLY A 170 14.30 -7.31 0.53
CA GLY A 170 13.03 -7.90 0.09
C GLY A 170 11.79 -7.27 0.74
N ILE A 171 11.84 -7.01 2.05
CA ILE A 171 10.77 -6.34 2.80
C ILE A 171 10.66 -4.89 2.33
N ARG A 172 11.80 -4.18 2.26
CA ARG A 172 11.89 -2.78 1.86
C ARG A 172 11.26 -2.53 0.49
N ARG A 173 11.64 -3.30 -0.54
CA ARG A 173 11.09 -3.17 -1.90
C ARG A 173 9.59 -3.38 -1.95
N ARG A 174 9.07 -4.39 -1.25
CA ARG A 174 7.65 -4.72 -1.21
C ARG A 174 6.83 -3.63 -0.51
N CYS A 175 7.34 -3.05 0.56
CA CYS A 175 6.73 -1.89 1.22
C CYS A 175 6.64 -0.69 0.28
N LEU A 176 7.73 -0.35 -0.43
CA LEU A 176 7.73 0.74 -1.41
C LEU A 176 6.72 0.51 -2.54
N ILE A 177 6.63 -0.71 -3.06
CA ILE A 177 5.64 -1.08 -4.08
C ILE A 177 4.21 -0.93 -3.53
N LEU A 178 3.96 -1.39 -2.30
CA LEU A 178 2.65 -1.27 -1.67
C LEU A 178 2.23 0.20 -1.53
N ILE A 179 3.12 1.07 -1.05
CA ILE A 179 2.88 2.52 -0.94
C ILE A 179 2.49 3.09 -2.32
N ASP A 180 3.23 2.73 -3.38
CA ASP A 180 2.93 3.20 -4.74
C ASP A 180 1.56 2.71 -5.25
N LEU A 181 1.19 1.46 -4.95
CA LEU A 181 -0.10 0.90 -5.32
C LEU A 181 -1.25 1.55 -4.55
N LEU A 182 -1.08 1.83 -3.26
CA LEU A 182 -2.08 2.51 -2.44
C LEU A 182 -2.29 3.95 -2.90
N TRP A 183 -1.22 4.68 -3.25
CA TRP A 183 -1.32 6.00 -3.87
C TRP A 183 -2.10 5.97 -5.18
N ALA A 184 -1.85 4.98 -6.03
CA ALA A 184 -2.59 4.80 -7.27
C ALA A 184 -4.07 4.49 -7.04
N GLU A 185 -4.39 3.69 -6.04
CA GLU A 185 -5.78 3.38 -5.69
C GLU A 185 -6.52 4.59 -5.12
N ALA A 186 -5.87 5.37 -4.25
CA ALA A 186 -6.43 6.62 -3.73
C ALA A 186 -6.67 7.65 -4.85
N ALA A 187 -5.73 7.79 -5.79
CA ALA A 187 -5.90 8.67 -6.95
C ALA A 187 -7.03 8.19 -7.88
N ARG A 188 -7.23 6.88 -8.02
CA ARG A 188 -8.36 6.31 -8.78
C ARG A 188 -9.70 6.63 -8.13
N LEU A 189 -9.75 6.68 -6.80
CA LEU A 189 -10.95 6.97 -6.01
C LEU A 189 -11.18 8.47 -5.79
N GLU A 190 -10.21 9.33 -6.13
CA GLU A 190 -10.23 10.77 -5.80
C GLU A 190 -10.34 11.03 -4.28
N ASP A 191 -9.83 10.11 -3.45
CA ASP A 191 -9.94 10.13 -1.97
C ASP A 191 -8.92 11.06 -1.28
N LEU A 192 -8.13 11.83 -2.05
CA LEU A 192 -7.08 12.71 -1.54
C LEU A 192 -7.30 14.15 -1.99
N PRO A 193 -6.81 15.14 -1.22
CA PRO A 193 -6.83 16.54 -1.62
C PRO A 193 -6.24 16.75 -3.03
N PRO A 194 -6.80 17.67 -3.83
CA PRO A 194 -6.29 17.97 -5.17
C PRO A 194 -4.79 18.31 -5.18
N LEU A 195 -4.34 19.06 -4.18
CA LEU A 195 -2.92 19.38 -4.00
C LEU A 195 -2.05 18.14 -3.77
N ASP A 196 -2.50 17.17 -2.97
CA ASP A 196 -1.78 15.93 -2.70
C ASP A 196 -1.69 15.06 -3.96
N LEU A 197 -2.79 14.98 -4.73
CA LEU A 197 -2.83 14.29 -6.02
C LEU A 197 -1.87 14.94 -7.03
N GLN A 198 -1.80 16.28 -7.06
CA GLN A 198 -0.86 17.02 -7.88
C GLN A 198 0.59 16.68 -7.53
N HIS A 199 0.95 16.80 -6.25
CA HIS A 199 2.29 16.51 -5.75
C HIS A 199 2.69 15.06 -6.04
N ALA A 200 1.76 14.12 -5.86
CA ALA A 200 2.00 12.72 -6.22
C ALA A 200 2.27 12.58 -7.71
N ALA A 201 1.45 13.18 -8.58
CA ALA A 201 1.62 13.13 -10.04
C ALA A 201 2.96 13.73 -10.49
N ASP A 202 3.36 14.86 -9.90
CA ASP A 202 4.64 15.52 -10.15
C ASP A 202 5.82 14.64 -9.73
N ALA A 203 5.74 14.02 -8.56
CA ALA A 203 6.76 13.07 -8.10
C ALA A 203 6.82 11.82 -9.00
N LYS A 204 5.68 11.33 -9.50
CA LYS A 204 5.60 10.19 -10.42
C LYS A 204 6.05 10.54 -11.84
N ALA A 205 6.04 11.80 -12.25
CA ALA A 205 6.65 12.22 -13.51
C ALA A 205 8.16 11.88 -13.53
N ARG A 206 8.82 11.98 -12.37
CA ARG A 206 10.25 11.64 -12.20
C ARG A 206 10.48 10.17 -11.87
N THR A 207 9.68 9.61 -10.97
CA THR A 207 9.93 8.27 -10.37
C THR A 207 9.09 7.14 -10.97
N GLY A 208 8.04 7.44 -11.74
CA GLY A 208 7.04 6.46 -12.18
C GLY A 208 7.61 5.30 -13.00
N LYS A 209 8.58 5.56 -13.88
CA LYS A 209 9.28 4.50 -14.64
C LYS A 209 10.04 3.55 -13.73
N GLN A 210 10.72 4.08 -12.71
CA GLN A 210 11.49 3.28 -11.75
C GLN A 210 10.55 2.46 -10.86
N ASN A 211 9.45 3.05 -10.38
CA ASN A 211 8.44 2.35 -9.56
C ASN A 211 7.81 1.18 -10.33
N LYS A 212 7.42 1.39 -11.59
CA LYS A 212 6.91 0.32 -12.46
C LYS A 212 7.96 -0.77 -12.67
N ARG A 213 9.23 -0.42 -12.93
CA ARG A 213 10.32 -1.40 -13.07
C ARG A 213 10.50 -2.23 -11.79
N ARG A 214 10.50 -1.58 -10.62
CA ARG A 214 10.60 -2.22 -9.30
C ARG A 214 9.47 -3.24 -9.10
N LEU A 215 8.23 -2.84 -9.40
CA LEU A 215 7.06 -3.71 -9.36
C LEU A 215 7.22 -4.92 -10.28
N TRP A 216 7.62 -4.69 -11.53
CA TRP A 216 7.80 -5.74 -12.52
C TRP A 216 8.81 -6.79 -12.07
N VAL A 217 9.99 -6.34 -11.63
CA VAL A 217 11.06 -7.23 -11.17
C VAL A 217 10.60 -8.06 -9.98
N GLU A 218 9.95 -7.46 -8.98
CA GLU A 218 9.50 -8.18 -7.79
C GLU A 218 8.37 -9.16 -8.11
N CYS A 219 7.44 -8.77 -8.99
CA CYS A 219 6.33 -9.64 -9.41
C CYS A 219 6.82 -10.86 -10.20
N VAL A 220 7.81 -10.69 -11.09
CA VAL A 220 8.42 -11.81 -11.83
C VAL A 220 9.27 -12.68 -10.89
N ARG A 221 10.00 -12.07 -9.94
CA ARG A 221 10.77 -12.82 -8.93
C ARG A 221 9.88 -13.75 -8.10
N LEU A 222 8.69 -13.31 -7.70
CA LEU A 222 7.79 -14.09 -6.84
C LEU A 222 6.99 -15.17 -7.59
N ASN A 223 6.76 -15.01 -8.89
CA ASN A 223 5.81 -15.86 -9.64
C ASN A 223 6.39 -16.49 -10.91
N GLY A 224 7.64 -16.20 -11.25
CA GLY A 224 8.25 -16.58 -12.53
C GLY A 224 7.50 -15.98 -13.73
N ILE A 225 7.42 -16.76 -14.82
CA ILE A 225 6.79 -16.34 -16.09
C ILE A 225 5.30 -16.00 -15.91
N ARG A 226 4.59 -16.71 -15.01
CA ARG A 226 3.18 -16.42 -14.69
C ARG A 226 2.99 -15.02 -14.10
N GLY A 227 4.05 -14.43 -13.54
CA GLY A 227 4.06 -13.07 -13.00
C GLY A 227 3.95 -11.97 -14.06
N LEU A 228 4.23 -12.24 -15.34
CA LEU A 228 4.27 -11.20 -16.39
C LEU A 228 2.90 -10.53 -16.59
N TYR A 229 1.83 -11.33 -16.63
CA TYR A 229 0.46 -10.81 -16.76
C TYR A 229 0.09 -9.94 -15.55
N LEU A 230 0.36 -10.44 -14.34
CA LEU A 230 0.06 -9.74 -13.11
C LEU A 230 0.85 -8.43 -12.98
N ALA A 231 2.14 -8.46 -13.33
CA ALA A 231 3.00 -7.29 -13.35
C ALA A 231 2.49 -6.22 -14.31
N SER A 232 2.06 -6.62 -15.51
CA SER A 232 1.45 -5.71 -16.50
C SER A 232 0.17 -5.07 -15.96
N ARG A 233 -0.71 -5.87 -15.36
CA ARG A 233 -1.95 -5.39 -14.74
C ARG A 233 -1.68 -4.37 -13.62
N LEU A 234 -0.80 -4.70 -12.70
CA LEU A 234 -0.46 -3.82 -11.56
C LEU A 234 0.31 -2.57 -12.02
N ALA A 235 1.21 -2.69 -13.00
CA ALA A 235 1.90 -1.53 -13.57
C ALA A 235 0.94 -0.58 -14.30
N ARG A 236 -0.14 -1.12 -14.88
CA ARG A 236 -1.23 -0.30 -15.43
C ARG A 236 -1.98 0.43 -14.30
N SER A 237 -2.24 -0.23 -13.16
CA SER A 237 -2.85 0.41 -11.99
C SER A 237 -2.00 1.57 -11.47
N LEU A 238 -0.68 1.44 -11.40
CA LEU A 238 0.21 2.54 -10.97
C LEU A 238 0.05 3.84 -11.76
N ARG A 239 -0.46 3.77 -13.00
CA ARG A 239 -0.70 4.96 -13.82
C ARG A 239 -1.83 5.84 -13.31
N HIS A 240 -2.68 5.36 -12.40
CA HIS A 240 -3.73 6.20 -11.79
C HIS A 240 -3.14 7.36 -10.97
N ALA A 241 -1.94 7.22 -10.41
CA ALA A 241 -1.22 8.30 -9.73
C ALA A 241 -0.28 9.10 -10.66
N GLU A 242 -0.31 8.86 -11.98
CA GLU A 242 0.45 9.64 -12.97
C GLU A 242 -0.50 10.60 -13.70
N TYR A 243 0.01 11.71 -14.23
CA TYR A 243 -0.79 12.54 -15.14
C TYR A 243 -1.30 11.74 -16.33
N ARG A 244 -2.55 12.00 -16.70
CA ARG A 244 -3.18 11.41 -17.87
C ARG A 244 -2.40 11.79 -19.12
N ARG A 245 -2.08 10.79 -19.94
CA ARG A 245 -1.46 10.98 -21.26
C ARG A 245 -2.53 11.10 -22.34
N LEU A 246 -2.21 11.77 -23.44
CA LEU A 246 -3.08 11.85 -24.61
C LEU A 246 -3.51 10.44 -25.07
N GLY A 247 -4.82 10.24 -25.28
CA GLY A 247 -5.41 8.95 -25.66
C GLY A 247 -5.56 7.91 -24.53
N SER A 248 -5.10 8.20 -23.31
CA SER A 248 -5.28 7.33 -22.15
C SER A 248 -6.47 7.80 -21.31
N ARG A 249 -7.36 6.88 -20.93
CA ARG A 249 -8.40 7.15 -19.92
C ARG A 249 -7.89 7.01 -18.47
N ILE A 250 -6.66 6.52 -18.29
CA ILE A 250 -6.04 6.29 -16.98
C ILE A 250 -5.06 7.42 -16.68
N GLY A 251 -5.14 7.93 -15.45
CA GLY A 251 -4.27 8.97 -14.88
C GLY A 251 -5.06 10.18 -14.38
N ILE A 252 -4.38 11.06 -13.67
CA ILE A 252 -4.93 12.31 -13.12
C ILE A 252 -5.10 13.31 -14.26
N ASP A 253 -6.32 13.80 -14.43
CA ASP A 253 -6.67 14.84 -15.38
C ASP A 253 -6.50 16.21 -14.72
N LYS A 254 -5.73 17.10 -15.36
CA LYS A 254 -5.43 18.43 -14.81
C LYS A 254 -6.68 19.31 -14.72
N GLU A 255 -7.57 19.22 -15.70
CA GLU A 255 -8.83 19.99 -15.71
C GLU A 255 -9.76 19.50 -14.60
N ARG A 256 -9.88 18.18 -14.44
CA ARG A 256 -10.63 17.57 -13.33
C ARG A 256 -10.06 18.00 -11.99
N LEU A 257 -8.73 18.05 -11.86
CA LEU A 257 -8.07 18.44 -10.62
C LEU A 257 -8.40 19.89 -10.21
N GLN A 258 -8.42 20.81 -11.18
CA GLN A 258 -8.85 22.20 -10.96
C GLN A 258 -10.32 22.27 -10.52
N SER A 259 -11.20 21.52 -11.19
CA SER A 259 -12.63 21.49 -10.81
C SER A 259 -12.85 20.95 -9.38
N LEU A 260 -12.06 19.96 -8.97
CA LEU A 260 -12.10 19.41 -7.62
C LEU A 260 -11.59 20.42 -6.58
N ASP A 261 -10.54 21.16 -6.90
CA ASP A 261 -9.99 22.19 -6.02
C ASP A 261 -11.00 23.33 -5.77
N GLU A 262 -11.69 23.78 -6.82
CA GLU A 262 -12.77 24.76 -6.70
C GLU A 262 -13.95 24.22 -5.86
N GLU A 263 -14.36 22.98 -6.10
CA GLU A 263 -15.45 22.33 -5.36
C GLU A 263 -15.13 22.21 -3.86
N TRP A 264 -13.91 21.78 -3.54
CA TRP A 264 -13.45 21.64 -2.16
C TRP A 264 -13.32 23.00 -1.47
N THR A 265 -12.71 23.98 -2.14
CA THR A 265 -12.57 25.35 -1.63
C THR A 265 -13.93 25.93 -1.31
N LYS A 266 -14.91 25.81 -2.21
CA LYS A 266 -16.29 26.27 -1.99
C LYS A 266 -16.95 25.59 -0.78
N ARG A 267 -16.78 24.27 -0.62
CA ARG A 267 -17.32 23.52 0.53
C ARG A 267 -16.72 23.98 1.85
N LEU A 268 -15.41 24.19 1.89
CA LEU A 268 -14.70 24.63 3.10
C LEU A 268 -15.07 26.07 3.47
N LEU A 269 -15.11 26.99 2.51
CA LEU A 269 -15.48 28.38 2.75
C LEU A 269 -16.95 28.53 3.16
N ASN A 270 -17.87 27.80 2.52
CA ASN A 270 -19.28 27.82 2.91
C ASN A 270 -19.55 27.25 4.32
N ARG A 271 -18.62 26.42 4.83
CA ARG A 271 -18.67 25.93 6.21
C ARG A 271 -18.18 26.97 7.22
N LEU A 272 -17.30 27.89 6.81
CA LEU A 272 -16.78 28.96 7.67
C LEU A 272 -17.73 30.16 7.77
N LEU A 273 -18.66 30.28 6.82
CA LEU A 273 -19.67 31.35 6.77
C LEU A 273 -20.99 31.00 7.48
N LYS A 274 -21.12 29.79 8.02
CA LYS A 274 -22.23 29.33 8.85
C LYS A 274 -21.77 29.11 10.27
#